data_AF-A1JQS8-F1
#
_entry.id   AF-A1JQS8-F1
#
_cell.length_a   1.000
_cell.length_b   1.000
_cell.length_c   1.000
_cell.angle_alpha   90.00
_cell.angle_beta   90.00
_cell.angle_gamma   90.00
#
_symmetry.space_group_name_H-M   'P 1'
#
loop_
_entity.id
_entity.type
_entity.pdbx_description
1 polymer ?
#
loop_
_entity_poly.entity_id
_entity_poly.type
_entity_poly.pdbx_seq_one_letter_code
_entity_poly.pdbx_strand_id
1 'polypeptide(L)'
;MSWYEAGTITSVAGTNVITGVGTLWNNPIFGIAPGQMIFIPGSGQVVIYEILAVDSDTKIRVTKNLTSAITNSEYAIVTTVSNSMSDLARRTAVQLALYQKLLEDWQDITTGTGDVTIIAPDGSTVVIPSLSDLTAWVNDSKTWFDDNRELIENAGEAVAGAETARDEAVAAKTAAQSAEAAAEGSATSASGSATTASDAAAAATDSASIASEAATIATQSKDGAVTARDEAEQFAESVNPDLLMHTTGGTFTGPVILAGDATDPKGAVTKQQLDAKPAGGLPLLFSWWEDNRTHIPEGTAPRDGQELSRALFPDAWAAAQAKGLVITEAEWQADPLKRMKWSSGNGTTTFRLPDENGKSPGSVGAPVRRGDGAKSNGVTGTIQMDAFQGHAIGLSGTRNSGVFAYVGTGGTVGVNTIANTSAVTENLVLKDDGTNGTPRVAAETRMLNSTGCYVILLAGTAFNEGQINALELATEIALLSSRMTTVESDAFTASKVANTPWTNLTLLSGWTVYPTTRGVYRKVLGHVYIEATLQNGAYIDGSVITTLPLGYRPSFAVVCVVAGAAGANAISPRVTVNPDGTIKTAGFISGATISMLFNFSLQ
;
A
#
# COMPACT_ATOMS: atom_id res chain seq x y z
N MET A 1 -73.74 24.18 -48.33
CA MET A 1 -73.91 23.01 -49.20
C MET A 1 -72.53 22.62 -49.69
N SER A 2 -72.03 21.44 -49.34
CA SER A 2 -70.80 20.89 -49.93
C SER A 2 -71.17 20.07 -51.17
N TRP A 3 -70.60 20.42 -52.31
CA TRP A 3 -70.77 19.67 -53.54
C TRP A 3 -69.61 18.67 -53.65
N TYR A 4 -69.91 17.43 -54.06
CA TYR A 4 -68.88 16.44 -54.40
C TYR A 4 -68.66 16.44 -55.90
N GLU A 5 -67.45 16.79 -56.31
CA GLU A 5 -67.07 17.05 -57.72
C GLU A 5 -65.81 16.28 -58.13
N ALA A 6 -65.32 15.39 -57.26
CA ALA A 6 -64.07 14.69 -57.53
C ALA A 6 -64.25 13.63 -58.62
N GLY A 7 -63.39 13.70 -59.64
CA GLY A 7 -63.37 12.76 -60.77
C GLY A 7 -64.25 13.19 -61.95
N THR A 8 -64.32 12.35 -62.96
CA THR A 8 -65.14 12.56 -64.15
C THR A 8 -66.09 11.39 -64.36
N ILE A 9 -67.19 11.62 -65.07
CA ILE A 9 -68.21 10.60 -65.31
C ILE A 9 -68.39 10.28 -66.80
N THR A 10 -68.75 9.03 -67.07
CA THR A 10 -69.09 8.50 -68.39
C THR A 10 -70.32 7.60 -68.27
N SER A 11 -71.18 7.65 -69.28
CA SER A 11 -72.38 6.82 -69.37
C SER A 11 -72.84 6.65 -70.81
N VAL A 12 -73.52 5.53 -71.09
CA VAL A 12 -74.07 5.22 -72.41
C VAL A 12 -75.55 5.61 -72.46
N ALA A 13 -75.98 6.25 -73.56
CA ALA A 13 -77.38 6.61 -73.78
C ALA A 13 -78.30 5.39 -73.67
N GLY A 14 -79.47 5.57 -73.06
CA GLY A 14 -80.45 4.51 -72.84
C GLY A 14 -80.19 3.62 -71.62
N THR A 15 -79.06 3.81 -70.92
CA THR A 15 -78.75 3.08 -69.67
C THR A 15 -79.03 3.95 -68.45
N ASN A 16 -79.17 3.34 -67.27
CA ASN A 16 -79.27 4.07 -66.00
C ASN A 16 -77.98 4.00 -65.16
N VAL A 17 -76.84 3.67 -65.78
CA VAL A 17 -75.57 3.48 -65.09
C VAL A 17 -74.64 4.64 -65.41
N ILE A 18 -74.03 5.23 -64.38
CA ILE A 18 -72.97 6.22 -64.53
C ILE A 18 -71.70 5.62 -63.90
N THR A 19 -70.63 5.62 -64.69
CA THR A 19 -69.30 5.17 -64.27
C THR A 19 -68.39 6.37 -64.07
N GLY A 20 -67.68 6.39 -62.94
CA GLY A 20 -66.75 7.44 -62.55
C GLY A 20 -65.30 7.02 -62.69
N VAL A 21 -64.43 7.97 -63.03
CA VAL A 21 -62.97 7.84 -62.96
C VAL A 21 -62.45 8.84 -61.94
N GLY A 22 -61.69 8.38 -60.94
CA GLY A 22 -61.21 9.23 -59.84
C GLY A 22 -62.29 9.59 -58.81
N THR A 23 -63.41 8.88 -58.80
CA THR A 23 -64.52 9.05 -57.85
C THR A 23 -64.38 8.09 -56.66
N LEU A 24 -64.93 8.46 -55.50
CA LEU A 24 -64.93 7.69 -54.24
C LEU A 24 -66.35 7.65 -53.66
N TRP A 25 -67.32 7.24 -54.47
CA TRP A 25 -68.75 7.32 -54.13
C TRP A 25 -69.18 6.41 -52.97
N ASN A 26 -68.49 5.31 -52.69
CA ASN A 26 -68.83 4.38 -51.62
C ASN A 26 -68.07 4.69 -50.31
N ASN A 27 -67.19 5.69 -50.31
CA ASN A 27 -66.48 6.11 -49.12
C ASN A 27 -67.44 6.82 -48.13
N PRO A 28 -67.60 6.31 -46.90
CA PRO A 28 -68.54 6.85 -45.91
C PRO A 28 -68.28 8.31 -45.51
N ILE A 29 -67.09 8.85 -45.78
CA ILE A 29 -66.69 10.22 -45.48
C ILE A 29 -67.42 11.22 -46.39
N PHE A 30 -67.58 10.92 -47.68
CA PHE A 30 -68.18 11.85 -48.65
C PHE A 30 -69.72 11.83 -48.65
N GLY A 31 -70.33 10.83 -48.01
CA GLY A 31 -71.76 10.82 -47.72
C GLY A 31 -72.65 10.77 -48.97
N ILE A 32 -72.19 10.09 -50.02
CA ILE A 32 -72.97 9.88 -51.25
C ILE A 32 -73.92 8.70 -51.03
N ALA A 33 -75.21 8.90 -51.29
CA ALA A 33 -76.24 7.92 -50.97
C ALA A 33 -77.40 7.95 -51.98
N PRO A 34 -78.19 6.86 -52.07
CA PRO A 34 -79.44 6.85 -52.82
C PRO A 34 -80.38 8.01 -52.43
N GLY A 35 -81.10 8.56 -53.41
CA GLY A 35 -82.01 9.69 -53.24
C GLY A 35 -81.36 11.07 -53.41
N GLN A 36 -80.02 11.15 -53.52
CA GLN A 36 -79.33 12.40 -53.81
C GLN A 36 -79.38 12.76 -55.30
N MET A 37 -79.24 14.05 -55.60
CA MET A 37 -79.21 14.56 -56.96
C MET A 37 -77.78 14.66 -57.48
N ILE A 38 -77.56 14.14 -58.69
CA ILE A 38 -76.34 14.36 -59.48
C ILE A 38 -76.64 15.37 -60.59
N PHE A 39 -75.80 16.39 -60.68
CA PHE A 39 -75.86 17.48 -61.65
C PHE A 39 -74.78 17.24 -62.71
N ILE A 40 -75.15 17.34 -63.97
CA ILE A 40 -74.26 17.07 -65.11
C ILE A 40 -74.34 18.26 -66.07
N PRO A 41 -73.32 19.14 -66.14
CA PRO A 41 -73.29 20.26 -67.07
C PRO A 41 -73.17 19.78 -68.53
N GLY A 42 -74.15 20.12 -69.37
CA GLY A 42 -74.11 19.98 -70.84
C GLY A 42 -73.97 21.35 -71.52
N SER A 43 -73.71 21.37 -72.84
CA SER A 43 -73.58 22.60 -73.64
C SER A 43 -74.88 23.42 -73.67
N GLY A 44 -75.08 24.26 -72.67
CA GLY A 44 -76.23 25.17 -72.52
C GLY A 44 -77.38 24.67 -71.63
N GLN A 45 -77.35 23.44 -71.11
CA GLN A 45 -78.37 22.90 -70.18
C GLN A 45 -77.74 21.93 -69.16
N VAL A 46 -78.03 22.13 -67.87
CA VAL A 46 -77.63 21.18 -66.80
C VAL A 46 -78.70 20.09 -66.69
N VAL A 47 -78.28 18.84 -66.81
CA VAL A 47 -79.17 17.67 -66.65
C VAL A 47 -79.04 17.15 -65.22
N ILE A 48 -80.17 16.84 -64.59
CA ILE A 48 -80.23 16.37 -63.21
C ILE A 48 -80.82 14.96 -63.19
N TYR A 49 -80.12 14.05 -62.52
CA TYR A 49 -80.62 12.70 -62.22
C TYR A 49 -80.65 12.46 -60.71
N GLU A 50 -81.54 11.59 -60.24
CA GLU A 50 -81.53 11.10 -58.87
C GLU A 50 -80.75 9.79 -58.81
N ILE A 51 -79.89 9.65 -57.81
CA ILE A 51 -79.10 8.45 -57.56
C ILE A 51 -80.04 7.37 -56.99
N LEU A 52 -80.20 6.27 -57.71
CA LEU A 52 -80.94 5.08 -57.28
C LEU A 52 -80.12 4.19 -56.35
N ALA A 53 -78.83 4.02 -56.65
CA ALA A 53 -77.93 3.17 -55.88
C ALA A 53 -76.48 3.59 -56.07
N VAL A 54 -75.68 3.45 -55.00
CA VAL A 54 -74.22 3.51 -55.07
C VAL A 54 -73.74 2.07 -55.02
N ASP A 55 -73.22 1.56 -56.13
CA ASP A 55 -72.79 0.15 -56.24
C ASP A 55 -71.30 -0.02 -55.86
N SER A 56 -70.48 1.03 -56.03
CA SER A 56 -69.06 1.07 -55.64
C SER A 56 -68.52 2.50 -55.73
N ASP A 57 -67.24 2.71 -55.40
CA ASP A 57 -66.57 4.02 -55.50
C ASP A 57 -66.66 4.66 -56.90
N THR A 58 -66.81 3.85 -57.94
CA THR A 58 -66.76 4.27 -59.35
C THR A 58 -68.02 3.93 -60.13
N LYS A 59 -69.08 3.46 -59.47
CA LYS A 59 -70.33 3.08 -60.14
C LYS A 59 -71.56 3.46 -59.34
N ILE A 60 -72.43 4.26 -59.96
CA ILE A 60 -73.77 4.57 -59.46
C ILE A 60 -74.83 4.19 -60.51
N ARG A 61 -76.03 3.91 -60.02
CA ARG A 61 -77.24 3.81 -60.84
C ARG A 61 -78.14 5.00 -60.56
N VAL A 62 -78.79 5.51 -61.59
CA VAL A 62 -79.77 6.61 -61.50
C VAL A 62 -81.20 6.10 -61.75
N THR A 63 -82.20 6.88 -61.34
CA THR A 63 -83.61 6.45 -61.39
C THR A 63 -84.23 6.47 -62.79
N LYS A 64 -83.64 7.19 -63.74
CA LYS A 64 -84.09 7.27 -65.15
C LYS A 64 -82.94 6.96 -66.09
N ASN A 65 -83.27 6.34 -67.24
CA ASN A 65 -82.29 6.12 -68.29
C ASN A 65 -81.78 7.47 -68.83
N LEU A 66 -80.47 7.54 -69.08
CA LEU A 66 -79.84 8.70 -69.65
C LEU A 66 -80.31 8.91 -71.09
N THR A 67 -80.71 10.13 -71.42
CA THR A 67 -81.27 10.48 -72.73
C THR A 67 -80.18 10.73 -73.78
N SER A 68 -78.94 10.93 -73.34
CA SER A 68 -77.77 11.14 -74.21
C SER A 68 -76.53 10.53 -73.56
N ALA A 69 -75.54 10.17 -74.37
CA ALA A 69 -74.29 9.63 -73.86
C ALA A 69 -73.47 10.73 -73.18
N ILE A 70 -72.83 10.40 -72.07
CA ILE A 70 -71.93 11.28 -71.31
C ILE A 70 -70.53 10.71 -71.48
N THR A 71 -69.57 11.53 -71.87
CA THR A 71 -68.18 11.09 -72.04
C THR A 71 -67.26 12.01 -71.26
N ASN A 72 -66.54 11.43 -70.29
CA ASN A 72 -65.52 12.11 -69.48
C ASN A 72 -65.93 13.53 -69.03
N SER A 73 -67.16 13.67 -68.57
CA SER A 73 -67.76 14.98 -68.24
C SER A 73 -67.63 15.27 -66.76
N GLU A 74 -67.60 16.56 -66.42
CA GLU A 74 -67.72 17.02 -65.03
C GLU A 74 -69.12 16.74 -64.50
N TYR A 75 -69.23 16.69 -63.17
CA TYR A 75 -70.49 16.50 -62.47
C TYR A 75 -70.37 17.04 -61.06
N ALA A 76 -71.51 17.19 -60.39
CA ALA A 76 -71.53 17.57 -59.00
C ALA A 76 -72.68 16.89 -58.27
N ILE A 77 -72.42 16.28 -57.11
CA ILE A 77 -73.45 15.66 -56.26
C ILE A 77 -73.64 16.52 -55.02
N VAL A 78 -74.90 16.85 -54.70
CA VAL A 78 -75.20 17.57 -53.47
C VAL A 78 -75.15 16.59 -52.30
N THR A 79 -74.18 16.82 -51.41
CA THR A 79 -74.05 16.06 -50.15
C THR A 79 -74.84 16.74 -49.03
N THR A 80 -75.23 15.99 -48.00
CA THR A 80 -76.02 16.52 -46.88
C THR A 80 -75.30 17.69 -46.20
N VAL A 81 -76.05 18.73 -45.83
CA VAL A 81 -75.53 19.82 -45.00
C VAL A 81 -75.05 19.29 -43.64
N SER A 82 -73.90 19.78 -43.17
CA SER A 82 -73.47 19.64 -41.78
C SER A 82 -74.61 20.02 -40.82
N ASN A 83 -74.85 19.21 -39.78
CA ASN A 83 -75.92 19.33 -38.76
C ASN A 83 -77.37 18.94 -39.18
N SER A 84 -77.55 17.99 -40.10
CA SER A 84 -78.87 17.38 -40.40
C SER A 84 -79.15 16.12 -39.56
N MET A 85 -80.43 15.76 -39.38
CA MET A 85 -80.88 14.49 -38.76
C MET A 85 -80.26 13.26 -39.45
N SER A 86 -80.00 13.34 -40.76
CA SER A 86 -79.32 12.28 -41.51
C SER A 86 -77.85 12.11 -41.12
N ASP A 87 -77.13 13.20 -40.76
CA ASP A 87 -75.75 13.10 -40.26
C ASP A 87 -75.71 12.50 -38.86
N LEU A 88 -76.70 12.84 -38.01
CA LEU A 88 -76.88 12.21 -36.70
C LEU A 88 -77.15 10.70 -36.80
N ALA A 89 -78.03 10.28 -37.71
CA ALA A 89 -78.32 8.86 -37.94
C ALA A 89 -77.07 8.10 -38.39
N ARG A 90 -76.26 8.68 -39.28
CA ARG A 90 -75.00 8.10 -39.75
C ARG A 90 -73.96 7.97 -38.65
N ARG A 91 -73.71 9.04 -37.88
CA ARG A 91 -72.75 9.02 -36.76
C ARG A 91 -73.18 8.01 -35.68
N THR A 92 -74.48 7.93 -35.39
CA THR A 92 -75.04 6.95 -34.44
C THR A 92 -74.85 5.51 -34.93
N ALA A 93 -75.06 5.24 -36.22
CA ALA A 93 -74.87 3.89 -36.79
C ALA A 93 -73.39 3.44 -36.72
N VAL A 94 -72.44 4.34 -37.02
CA VAL A 94 -71.01 4.06 -36.89
C VAL A 94 -70.62 3.82 -35.43
N GLN A 95 -71.13 4.63 -34.51
CA GLN A 95 -70.88 4.46 -33.08
C GLN A 95 -71.43 3.11 -32.56
N LEU A 96 -72.62 2.70 -33.02
CA LEU A 96 -73.22 1.43 -32.63
C LEU A 96 -72.41 0.23 -33.15
N ALA A 97 -71.89 0.30 -34.37
CA ALA A 97 -71.01 -0.74 -34.93
C ALA A 97 -69.70 -0.88 -34.13
N LEU A 98 -69.10 0.24 -33.69
CA LEU A 98 -67.92 0.20 -32.82
C LEU A 98 -68.20 -0.44 -31.45
N TYR A 99 -69.37 -0.17 -30.85
CA TYR A 99 -69.76 -0.82 -29.60
C TYR A 99 -70.01 -2.32 -29.74
N GLN A 100 -70.62 -2.75 -30.84
CA GLN A 100 -70.80 -4.19 -31.11
C GLN A 100 -69.46 -4.91 -31.24
N LYS A 101 -68.51 -4.32 -31.99
CA LYS A 101 -67.17 -4.88 -32.13
C LYS A 101 -66.41 -4.98 -30.80
N LEU A 102 -66.50 -3.94 -29.96
CA LEU A 102 -65.89 -3.97 -28.63
C LEU A 102 -66.47 -5.10 -27.76
N LEU A 103 -67.78 -5.35 -27.82
CA LEU A 103 -68.41 -6.45 -27.06
C LEU A 103 -67.96 -7.83 -27.56
N GLU A 104 -67.81 -8.01 -28.87
CA GLU A 104 -67.25 -9.23 -29.46
C GLU A 104 -65.81 -9.46 -28.99
N ASP A 105 -64.96 -8.43 -29.05
CA ASP A 105 -63.57 -8.54 -28.61
C ASP A 105 -63.48 -8.89 -27.11
N TRP A 106 -64.34 -8.31 -26.26
CA TRP A 106 -64.42 -8.69 -24.84
C TRP A 106 -64.89 -10.12 -24.62
N GLN A 107 -65.83 -10.60 -25.44
CA GLN A 107 -66.28 -11.98 -25.39
C GLN A 107 -65.14 -12.94 -25.76
N ASP A 108 -64.36 -12.61 -26.79
CA ASP A 108 -63.21 -13.42 -27.22
C ASP A 108 -62.11 -13.47 -26.15
N ILE A 109 -61.81 -12.35 -25.49
CA ILE A 109 -60.82 -12.30 -24.39
C ILE A 109 -61.25 -13.20 -23.21
N THR A 110 -62.53 -13.18 -22.86
CA THR A 110 -63.04 -13.81 -21.64
C THR A 110 -63.44 -15.27 -21.83
N THR A 111 -63.91 -15.64 -23.03
CA THR A 111 -64.47 -16.97 -23.32
C THR A 111 -63.80 -17.67 -24.50
N GLY A 112 -62.93 -16.98 -25.24
CA GLY A 112 -62.12 -17.58 -26.28
C GLY A 112 -61.12 -18.59 -25.72
N THR A 113 -60.46 -19.27 -26.64
CA THR A 113 -59.38 -20.23 -26.39
C THR A 113 -58.21 -19.86 -27.28
N GLY A 114 -56.98 -20.01 -26.82
CA GLY A 114 -55.82 -19.55 -27.57
C GLY A 114 -55.55 -18.06 -27.42
N ASP A 115 -54.69 -17.57 -28.31
CA ASP A 115 -54.43 -16.17 -28.52
C ASP A 115 -55.59 -15.50 -29.27
N VAL A 116 -56.07 -14.39 -28.71
CA VAL A 116 -57.13 -13.54 -29.25
C VAL A 116 -56.51 -12.35 -29.97
N THR A 117 -56.96 -12.09 -31.21
CA THR A 117 -56.49 -10.95 -32.01
C THR A 117 -57.54 -9.84 -32.02
N ILE A 118 -57.17 -8.67 -31.51
CA ILE A 118 -58.00 -7.46 -31.44
C ILE A 118 -57.52 -6.50 -32.52
N ILE A 119 -58.45 -5.93 -33.30
CA ILE A 119 -58.15 -4.91 -34.31
C ILE A 119 -58.63 -3.56 -33.77
N ALA A 120 -57.69 -2.67 -33.49
CA ALA A 120 -57.99 -1.33 -33.00
C ALA A 120 -58.63 -0.45 -34.09
N PRO A 121 -59.35 0.63 -33.72
CA PRO A 121 -60.01 1.52 -34.67
C PRO A 121 -59.08 2.23 -35.68
N ASP A 122 -57.77 2.28 -35.40
CA ASP A 122 -56.73 2.80 -36.30
C ASP A 122 -56.18 1.77 -37.29
N GLY A 123 -56.70 0.53 -37.24
CA GLY A 123 -56.28 -0.60 -38.08
C GLY A 123 -55.11 -1.42 -37.51
N SER A 124 -54.58 -1.08 -36.34
CA SER A 124 -53.51 -1.86 -35.69
C SER A 124 -54.05 -3.14 -35.04
N THR A 125 -53.23 -4.19 -34.98
CA THR A 125 -53.61 -5.49 -34.41
C THR A 125 -52.87 -5.75 -33.10
N VAL A 126 -53.58 -6.20 -32.07
CA VAL A 126 -53.02 -6.60 -30.77
C VAL A 126 -53.40 -8.06 -30.49
N VAL A 127 -52.40 -8.90 -30.19
CA VAL A 127 -52.60 -10.33 -29.88
C VAL A 127 -52.40 -10.52 -28.37
N ILE A 128 -53.39 -11.09 -27.68
CA ILE A 128 -53.31 -11.40 -26.25
C ILE A 128 -53.88 -12.79 -25.94
N PRO A 129 -53.32 -13.54 -24.98
CA PRO A 129 -53.91 -14.81 -24.53
C PRO A 129 -55.31 -14.60 -23.96
N SER A 130 -56.21 -15.53 -24.24
CA SER A 130 -57.51 -15.61 -23.56
C SER A 130 -57.35 -15.90 -22.06
N LEU A 131 -58.34 -15.50 -21.27
CA LEU A 131 -58.32 -15.69 -19.81
C LEU A 131 -58.36 -17.18 -19.42
N SER A 132 -58.98 -18.02 -20.25
CA SER A 132 -59.05 -19.47 -20.09
C SER A 132 -57.65 -20.10 -20.19
N ASP A 133 -56.88 -19.73 -21.20
CA ASP A 133 -55.50 -20.20 -21.40
C ASP A 133 -54.56 -19.71 -20.30
N LEU A 134 -54.69 -18.45 -19.88
CA LEU A 134 -53.91 -17.93 -18.75
C LEU A 134 -54.21 -18.74 -17.47
N THR A 135 -55.48 -19.08 -17.23
CA THR A 135 -55.88 -19.89 -16.08
C THR A 135 -55.33 -21.31 -16.16
N ALA A 136 -55.34 -21.92 -17.35
CA ALA A 136 -54.75 -23.24 -17.59
C ALA A 136 -53.23 -23.22 -17.30
N TRP A 137 -52.51 -22.23 -17.82
CA TRP A 137 -51.07 -22.08 -17.58
C TRP A 137 -50.74 -21.91 -16.08
N VAL A 138 -51.54 -21.12 -15.35
CA VAL A 138 -51.35 -20.96 -13.89
C VAL A 138 -51.56 -22.28 -13.17
N ASN A 139 -52.59 -23.04 -13.53
CA ASN A 139 -52.87 -24.34 -12.90
C ASN A 139 -51.78 -25.36 -13.20
N ASP A 140 -51.33 -25.46 -14.45
CA ASP A 140 -50.24 -26.36 -14.84
C ASP A 140 -48.94 -26.02 -14.10
N SER A 141 -48.62 -24.73 -14.01
CA SER A 141 -47.44 -24.25 -13.26
C SER A 141 -47.53 -24.58 -11.77
N LYS A 142 -48.73 -24.47 -11.20
CA LYS A 142 -48.97 -24.83 -9.80
C LYS A 142 -48.83 -26.34 -9.57
N THR A 143 -49.42 -27.16 -10.43
CA THR A 143 -49.31 -28.62 -10.36
C THR A 143 -47.85 -29.05 -10.49
N TRP A 144 -47.13 -28.49 -11.46
CA TRP A 144 -45.69 -28.76 -11.61
C TRP A 144 -44.92 -28.43 -10.33
N PHE A 145 -45.18 -27.28 -9.71
CA PHE A 145 -44.51 -26.91 -8.47
C PHE A 145 -44.82 -27.88 -7.32
N ASP A 146 -46.09 -28.26 -7.16
CA ASP A 146 -46.49 -29.19 -6.12
C ASP A 146 -45.90 -30.60 -6.32
N ASP A 147 -45.87 -31.09 -7.56
CA ASP A 147 -45.26 -32.39 -7.92
C ASP A 147 -43.75 -32.43 -7.69
N ASN A 148 -43.07 -31.28 -7.83
CA ASN A 148 -41.61 -31.18 -7.69
C ASN A 148 -41.17 -30.67 -6.30
N ARG A 149 -42.09 -30.35 -5.40
CA ARG A 149 -41.79 -29.80 -4.07
C ARG A 149 -40.86 -30.69 -3.26
N GLU A 150 -41.19 -31.97 -3.16
CA GLU A 150 -40.40 -32.94 -2.39
C GLU A 150 -38.99 -33.12 -2.98
N LEU A 151 -38.86 -33.11 -4.32
CA LEU A 151 -37.55 -33.15 -4.98
C LEU A 151 -36.70 -31.91 -4.65
N ILE A 152 -37.32 -30.73 -4.59
CA ILE A 152 -36.65 -29.48 -4.23
C ILE A 152 -36.21 -29.50 -2.76
N GLU A 153 -37.07 -29.95 -1.85
CA GLU A 153 -36.78 -30.07 -0.42
C GLU A 153 -35.65 -31.09 -0.18
N ASN A 154 -35.73 -32.28 -0.79
CA ASN A 154 -34.69 -33.31 -0.72
C ASN A 154 -33.35 -32.83 -1.28
N ALA A 155 -33.36 -32.01 -2.35
CA ALA A 155 -32.14 -31.40 -2.87
C ALA A 155 -31.53 -30.42 -1.84
N GLY A 156 -32.36 -29.66 -1.13
CA GLY A 156 -31.91 -28.80 -0.03
C GLY A 156 -31.29 -29.58 1.12
N GLU A 157 -31.93 -30.67 1.55
CA GLU A 157 -31.40 -31.55 2.61
C GLU A 157 -30.09 -32.24 2.20
N ALA A 158 -29.99 -32.70 0.96
CA ALA A 158 -28.76 -33.29 0.42
C ALA A 158 -27.59 -32.31 0.41
N VAL A 159 -27.85 -31.03 0.09
CA VAL A 159 -26.84 -29.96 0.17
C VAL A 159 -26.40 -29.73 1.62
N ALA A 160 -27.33 -29.64 2.58
CA ALA A 160 -27.00 -29.49 4.00
C ALA A 160 -26.18 -30.68 4.54
N GLY A 161 -26.51 -31.91 4.11
CA GLY A 161 -25.73 -33.11 4.42
C GLY A 161 -24.32 -33.06 3.83
N ALA A 162 -24.17 -32.59 2.58
CA ALA A 162 -22.87 -32.42 1.94
C ALA A 162 -22.01 -31.33 2.61
N GLU A 163 -22.62 -30.23 3.08
CA GLU A 163 -21.94 -29.20 3.84
C GLU A 163 -21.43 -29.74 5.18
N THR A 164 -22.24 -30.52 5.89
CA THR A 164 -21.83 -31.18 7.14
C THR A 164 -20.66 -32.13 6.91
N ALA A 165 -20.73 -32.99 5.89
CA ALA A 165 -19.65 -33.92 5.56
C ALA A 165 -18.36 -33.19 5.14
N ARG A 166 -18.46 -32.06 4.43
CA ARG A 166 -17.32 -31.20 4.12
C ARG A 166 -16.67 -30.66 5.39
N ASP A 167 -17.47 -30.17 6.33
CA ASP A 167 -16.96 -29.55 7.56
C ASP A 167 -16.30 -30.60 8.47
N GLU A 168 -16.85 -31.81 8.55
CA GLU A 168 -16.22 -32.96 9.22
C GLU A 168 -14.87 -33.34 8.57
N ALA A 169 -14.79 -33.34 7.23
CA ALA A 169 -13.55 -33.62 6.52
C ALA A 169 -12.48 -32.55 6.78
N VAL A 170 -12.88 -31.27 6.87
CA VAL A 170 -11.97 -30.15 7.23
C VAL A 170 -11.47 -30.31 8.67
N ALA A 171 -12.35 -30.68 9.61
CA ALA A 171 -11.96 -30.95 11.00
C ALA A 171 -10.97 -32.13 11.09
N ALA A 172 -11.24 -33.22 10.37
CA ALA A 172 -10.35 -34.39 10.31
C ALA A 172 -8.97 -34.02 9.71
N LYS A 173 -8.94 -33.21 8.65
CA LYS A 173 -7.68 -32.72 8.07
C LYS A 173 -6.89 -31.86 9.06
N THR A 174 -7.56 -30.99 9.81
CA THR A 174 -6.92 -30.14 10.83
C THR A 174 -6.33 -30.97 11.96
N ALA A 175 -7.04 -32.03 12.39
CA ALA A 175 -6.53 -32.96 13.38
C ALA A 175 -5.30 -33.74 12.86
N ALA A 176 -5.31 -34.16 11.60
CA ALA A 176 -4.17 -34.83 10.98
C ALA A 176 -2.93 -33.93 10.90
N GLN A 177 -3.10 -32.66 10.50
CA GLN A 177 -2.01 -31.67 10.49
C GLN A 177 -1.44 -31.42 11.89
N SER A 178 -2.30 -31.41 12.91
CA SER A 178 -1.85 -31.25 14.30
C SER A 178 -1.04 -32.47 14.78
N ALA A 179 -1.45 -33.68 14.37
CA ALA A 179 -0.71 -34.90 14.67
C ALA A 179 0.66 -34.97 13.95
N GLU A 180 0.72 -34.51 12.69
CA GLU A 180 1.96 -34.39 11.91
C GLU A 180 2.96 -33.45 12.61
N ALA A 181 2.52 -32.25 13.00
CA ALA A 181 3.36 -31.30 13.74
C ALA A 181 3.86 -31.89 15.08
N ALA A 182 3.02 -32.65 15.79
CA ALA A 182 3.43 -33.33 17.02
C ALA A 182 4.48 -34.42 16.78
N ALA A 183 4.38 -35.15 15.66
CA ALA A 183 5.37 -36.15 15.25
C ALA A 183 6.71 -35.51 14.87
N GLU A 184 6.70 -34.39 14.14
CA GLU A 184 7.90 -33.61 13.81
C GLU A 184 8.60 -33.06 15.07
N GLY A 185 7.82 -32.53 16.02
CA GLY A 185 8.34 -32.08 17.31
C GLY A 185 8.97 -33.22 18.11
N SER A 186 8.37 -34.41 18.07
CA SER A 186 8.91 -35.61 18.71
C SER A 186 10.21 -36.09 18.05
N ALA A 187 10.29 -36.06 16.71
CA ALA A 187 11.50 -36.42 15.97
C ALA A 187 12.66 -35.44 16.28
N THR A 188 12.37 -34.14 16.35
CA THR A 188 13.33 -33.11 16.74
C THR A 188 13.85 -33.36 18.15
N SER A 189 12.96 -33.65 19.11
CA SER A 189 13.32 -33.96 20.49
C SER A 189 14.19 -35.21 20.62
N ALA A 190 13.89 -36.25 19.82
CA ALA A 190 14.70 -37.47 19.75
C ALA A 190 16.10 -37.18 19.19
N SER A 191 16.21 -36.37 18.14
CA SER A 191 17.51 -35.98 17.57
C SER A 191 18.37 -35.19 18.57
N GLY A 192 17.77 -34.23 19.29
CA GLY A 192 18.48 -33.47 20.33
C GLY A 192 18.94 -34.35 21.50
N SER A 193 18.14 -35.35 21.86
CA SER A 193 18.52 -36.35 22.88
C SER A 193 19.69 -37.22 22.41
N ALA A 194 19.71 -37.61 21.13
CA ALA A 194 20.82 -38.38 20.55
C ALA A 194 22.13 -37.57 20.51
N THR A 195 22.08 -36.28 20.14
CA THR A 195 23.25 -35.39 20.19
C THR A 195 23.78 -35.26 21.61
N THR A 196 22.90 -35.02 22.58
CA THR A 196 23.28 -34.94 24.01
C THR A 196 23.97 -36.22 24.49
N ALA A 197 23.47 -37.38 24.08
CA ALA A 197 24.08 -38.66 24.41
C ALA A 197 25.47 -38.84 23.75
N SER A 198 25.63 -38.39 22.51
CA SER A 198 26.92 -38.40 21.80
C SER A 198 27.95 -37.50 22.49
N ASP A 199 27.56 -36.28 22.87
CA ASP A 199 28.43 -35.33 23.56
C ASP A 199 28.86 -35.86 24.93
N ALA A 200 27.93 -36.50 25.66
CA ALA A 200 28.24 -37.14 26.94
C ALA A 200 29.24 -38.32 26.78
N ALA A 201 29.14 -39.09 25.69
CA ALA A 201 30.07 -40.18 25.39
C ALA A 201 31.47 -39.64 25.03
N ALA A 202 31.55 -38.54 24.28
CA ALA A 202 32.81 -37.87 23.97
C ALA A 202 33.49 -37.34 25.24
N ALA A 203 32.74 -36.65 26.11
CA ALA A 203 33.25 -36.15 27.38
C ALA A 203 33.76 -37.27 28.31
N ALA A 204 33.10 -38.44 28.31
CA ALA A 204 33.57 -39.61 29.04
C ALA A 204 34.90 -40.17 28.47
N THR A 205 35.07 -40.13 27.15
CA THR A 205 36.31 -40.56 26.47
C THR A 205 37.48 -39.61 26.77
N ASP A 206 37.23 -38.31 26.76
CA ASP A 206 38.24 -37.30 27.14
C ASP A 206 38.63 -37.47 28.60
N SER A 207 37.66 -37.67 29.49
CA SER A 207 37.90 -37.92 30.91
C SER A 207 38.76 -39.16 31.15
N ALA A 208 38.52 -40.25 30.40
CA ALA A 208 39.33 -41.46 30.47
C ALA A 208 40.78 -41.22 29.98
N SER A 209 40.94 -40.44 28.91
CA SER A 209 42.26 -40.09 28.36
C SER A 209 43.07 -39.25 29.35
N ILE A 210 42.45 -38.23 29.95
CA ILE A 210 43.05 -37.39 31.01
C ILE A 210 43.46 -38.26 32.20
N ALA A 211 42.62 -39.21 32.63
CA ALA A 211 42.95 -40.11 33.73
C ALA A 211 44.16 -41.01 33.41
N SER A 212 44.27 -41.51 32.17
CA SER A 212 45.43 -42.30 31.72
C SER A 212 46.71 -41.47 31.67
N GLU A 213 46.63 -40.23 31.20
CA GLU A 213 47.76 -39.30 31.16
C GLU A 213 48.21 -38.94 32.58
N ALA A 214 47.27 -38.65 33.48
CA ALA A 214 47.56 -38.40 34.90
C ALA A 214 48.25 -39.60 35.57
N ALA A 215 47.83 -40.84 35.27
CA ALA A 215 48.48 -42.05 35.78
C ALA A 215 49.92 -42.19 35.24
N THR A 216 50.15 -41.82 33.98
CA THR A 216 51.49 -41.82 33.37
C THR A 216 52.39 -40.77 34.02
N ILE A 217 51.90 -39.55 34.20
CA ILE A 217 52.62 -38.47 34.89
C ILE A 217 52.95 -38.85 36.34
N ALA A 218 52.02 -39.49 37.05
CA ALA A 218 52.26 -39.98 38.41
C ALA A 218 53.38 -41.03 38.44
N THR A 219 53.41 -41.93 37.45
CA THR A 219 54.49 -42.93 37.30
C THR A 219 55.83 -42.26 37.00
N GLN A 220 55.87 -41.34 36.04
CA GLN A 220 57.08 -40.57 35.70
C GLN A 220 57.58 -39.73 36.88
N SER A 221 56.68 -39.12 37.65
CA SER A 221 57.05 -38.35 38.84
C SER A 221 57.65 -39.24 39.92
N LYS A 222 57.09 -40.45 40.10
CA LYS A 222 57.66 -41.45 41.01
C LYS A 222 59.06 -41.87 40.55
N ASP A 223 59.23 -42.19 39.27
CA ASP A 223 60.52 -42.64 38.73
C ASP A 223 61.57 -41.52 38.75
N GLY A 224 61.16 -40.28 38.46
CA GLY A 224 61.97 -39.08 38.58
C GLY A 224 62.39 -38.80 40.03
N ALA A 225 61.49 -39.00 41.01
CA ALA A 225 61.82 -38.89 42.42
C ALA A 225 62.81 -39.97 42.89
N VAL A 226 62.69 -41.20 42.36
CA VAL A 226 63.68 -42.27 42.60
C VAL A 226 65.02 -41.90 41.98
N THR A 227 65.04 -41.42 40.74
CA THR A 227 66.27 -41.00 40.05
C THR A 227 66.96 -39.84 40.78
N ALA A 228 66.22 -38.80 41.14
CA ALA A 228 66.77 -37.65 41.87
C ALA A 228 67.31 -38.03 43.25
N ARG A 229 66.69 -39.00 43.93
CA ARG A 229 67.22 -39.56 45.17
C ARG A 229 68.56 -40.25 44.91
N ASP A 230 68.63 -41.12 43.91
CA ASP A 230 69.83 -41.91 43.60
C ASP A 230 71.00 -41.00 43.10
N GLU A 231 70.68 -39.97 42.31
CA GLU A 231 71.64 -38.95 41.85
C GLU A 231 72.15 -38.05 42.99
N ALA A 232 71.27 -37.64 43.93
CA ALA A 232 71.68 -36.87 45.09
C ALA A 232 72.63 -37.66 46.00
N GLU A 233 72.41 -38.97 46.11
CA GLU A 233 73.27 -39.89 46.85
C GLU A 233 74.65 -40.01 46.18
N GLN A 234 74.72 -40.17 44.85
CA GLN A 234 75.99 -40.16 44.08
C GLN A 234 76.69 -38.79 44.02
N PHE A 235 75.94 -37.68 43.94
CA PHE A 235 76.50 -36.34 43.92
C PHE A 235 77.12 -35.98 45.27
N ALA A 236 76.45 -36.29 46.38
CA ALA A 236 77.00 -36.12 47.72
C ALA A 236 78.34 -36.87 47.90
N GLU A 237 78.54 -37.98 47.19
CA GLU A 237 79.79 -38.74 47.17
C GLU A 237 80.87 -38.16 46.22
N SER A 238 80.52 -37.29 45.27
CA SER A 238 81.41 -36.84 44.18
C SER A 238 81.72 -35.34 44.11
N VAL A 239 81.07 -34.46 44.90
CA VAL A 239 81.38 -33.02 44.87
C VAL A 239 82.80 -32.73 45.33
N ASN A 240 83.61 -32.15 44.43
CA ASN A 240 84.76 -31.33 44.79
C ASN A 240 84.42 -29.85 44.51
N PRO A 241 84.28 -28.98 45.54
CA PRO A 241 83.73 -27.63 45.40
C PRO A 241 84.55 -26.65 44.54
N ASP A 242 85.72 -27.04 44.02
CA ASP A 242 86.64 -26.17 43.28
C ASP A 242 86.38 -26.07 41.76
N LEU A 243 85.38 -26.78 41.21
CA LEU A 243 85.12 -26.85 39.75
C LEU A 243 83.82 -26.16 39.27
N LEU A 244 83.17 -25.37 40.13
CA LEU A 244 81.95 -24.65 39.77
C LEU A 244 82.23 -23.28 39.13
N MET A 245 81.40 -22.87 38.15
CA MET A 245 81.48 -21.54 37.54
C MET A 245 81.03 -20.46 38.53
N HIS A 246 81.93 -19.50 38.79
CA HIS A 246 81.68 -18.39 39.72
C HIS A 246 80.65 -17.40 39.15
N THR A 247 79.76 -16.91 40.00
CA THR A 247 78.68 -15.95 39.67
C THR A 247 79.18 -14.56 39.23
N THR A 248 80.50 -14.35 39.19
CA THR A 248 81.16 -13.11 38.75
C THR A 248 81.43 -13.03 37.24
N GLY A 249 81.09 -14.08 36.47
CA GLY A 249 81.12 -14.07 35.00
C GLY A 249 82.47 -14.44 34.36
N GLY A 250 82.42 -14.86 33.08
CA GLY A 250 83.58 -15.24 32.25
C GLY A 250 83.36 -14.96 30.76
N THR A 251 84.43 -14.83 29.99
CA THR A 251 84.42 -14.42 28.57
C THR A 251 84.39 -15.63 27.62
N PHE A 252 83.39 -15.70 26.75
CA PHE A 252 83.34 -16.70 25.66
C PHE A 252 84.14 -16.20 24.45
N THR A 253 84.96 -17.07 23.83
CA THR A 253 85.61 -16.83 22.53
C THR A 253 85.21 -17.91 21.54
N GLY A 254 84.63 -17.50 20.40
CA GLY A 254 84.16 -18.40 19.32
C GLY A 254 82.64 -18.30 19.02
N PRO A 255 82.15 -18.93 17.93
CA PRO A 255 80.73 -18.99 17.62
C PRO A 255 79.96 -19.81 18.66
N VAL A 256 78.85 -19.27 19.15
CA VAL A 256 77.92 -19.95 20.05
C VAL A 256 76.90 -20.69 19.20
N ILE A 257 76.96 -22.03 19.21
CA ILE A 257 76.00 -22.90 18.52
C ILE A 257 74.87 -23.23 19.51
N LEU A 258 73.66 -22.74 19.23
CA LEU A 258 72.48 -23.01 20.05
C LEU A 258 71.74 -24.22 19.49
N ALA A 259 71.36 -25.15 20.37
CA ALA A 259 70.70 -26.41 19.99
C ALA A 259 69.19 -26.25 19.71
N GLY A 260 68.61 -25.09 20.02
CA GLY A 260 67.19 -24.79 19.84
C GLY A 260 66.80 -23.47 20.48
N ASP A 261 65.50 -23.15 20.43
CA ASP A 261 64.95 -21.93 21.01
C ASP A 261 65.03 -21.92 22.54
N ALA A 262 65.25 -20.73 23.11
CA ALA A 262 65.30 -20.56 24.55
C ALA A 262 63.89 -20.69 25.16
N THR A 263 63.73 -21.63 26.09
CA THR A 263 62.53 -21.80 26.93
C THR A 263 62.69 -21.20 28.32
N ASP A 264 63.94 -21.01 28.78
CA ASP A 264 64.28 -20.35 30.04
C ASP A 264 64.38 -18.82 29.85
N PRO A 265 63.85 -18.00 30.77
CA PRO A 265 63.95 -16.53 30.72
C PRO A 265 65.37 -15.95 30.64
N LYS A 266 66.39 -16.72 31.03
CA LYS A 266 67.81 -16.36 31.00
C LYS A 266 68.57 -17.01 29.83
N GLY A 267 67.90 -17.82 29.01
CA GLY A 267 68.48 -18.50 27.86
C GLY A 267 68.79 -17.53 26.70
N ALA A 268 69.85 -17.83 25.95
CA ALA A 268 70.19 -17.08 24.73
C ALA A 268 69.19 -17.40 23.61
N VAL A 269 68.50 -16.38 23.10
CA VAL A 269 67.48 -16.51 22.04
C VAL A 269 68.11 -16.79 20.67
N THR A 270 67.46 -17.62 19.86
CA THR A 270 67.89 -17.81 18.47
C THR A 270 67.48 -16.61 17.61
N LYS A 271 68.17 -16.38 16.48
CA LYS A 271 67.77 -15.35 15.51
C LYS A 271 66.36 -15.60 14.96
N GLN A 272 65.99 -16.86 14.76
CA GLN A 272 64.65 -17.28 14.32
C GLN A 272 63.58 -16.91 15.36
N GLN A 273 63.85 -17.15 16.65
CA GLN A 273 62.97 -16.77 17.75
C GLN A 273 62.80 -15.25 17.88
N LEU A 274 63.84 -14.48 17.53
CA LEU A 274 63.81 -13.02 17.50
C LEU A 274 63.03 -12.47 16.29
N ASP A 275 63.25 -13.04 15.10
CA ASP A 275 62.63 -12.60 13.85
C ASP A 275 61.14 -13.05 13.74
N ALA A 276 60.71 -14.06 14.50
CA ALA A 276 59.30 -14.51 14.58
C ALA A 276 58.40 -13.61 15.43
N LYS A 277 58.94 -12.56 16.05
CA LYS A 277 58.13 -11.54 16.73
C LYS A 277 57.60 -10.53 15.70
N PRO A 278 56.30 -10.17 15.72
CA PRO A 278 55.74 -9.19 14.79
C PRO A 278 56.58 -7.91 14.81
N ALA A 279 56.89 -7.37 13.63
CA ALA A 279 57.61 -6.12 13.50
C ALA A 279 56.89 -5.01 14.30
N GLY A 280 57.45 -4.62 15.44
CA GLY A 280 56.92 -3.60 16.34
C GLY A 280 56.64 -4.05 17.77
N GLY A 281 56.53 -5.36 18.07
CA GLY A 281 56.44 -5.89 19.44
C GLY A 281 55.24 -5.41 20.28
N LEU A 282 54.24 -4.75 19.68
CA LEU A 282 53.07 -4.23 20.39
C LEU A 282 52.01 -5.33 20.54
N PRO A 283 51.38 -5.48 21.71
CA PRO A 283 50.36 -6.50 21.93
C PRO A 283 49.09 -6.19 21.14
N LEU A 284 48.31 -7.23 20.83
CA LEU A 284 47.00 -7.07 20.21
C LEU A 284 46.11 -6.16 21.05
N LEU A 285 45.29 -5.32 20.40
CA LEU A 285 44.49 -4.27 21.04
C LEU A 285 45.31 -3.19 21.77
N PHE A 286 46.62 -3.10 21.51
CA PHE A 286 47.37 -1.91 21.87
C PHE A 286 46.83 -0.73 21.08
N SER A 287 46.76 0.43 21.73
CA SER A 287 46.20 1.63 21.14
C SER A 287 47.09 2.82 21.41
N TRP A 288 47.25 3.67 20.41
CA TRP A 288 48.13 4.83 20.45
C TRP A 288 47.56 5.95 19.60
N TRP A 289 48.24 7.09 19.61
CA TRP A 289 47.85 8.29 18.88
C TRP A 289 48.72 8.44 17.63
N GLU A 290 48.09 8.68 16.48
CA GLU A 290 48.72 8.88 15.17
C GLU A 290 48.54 10.31 14.67
N ASP A 291 49.57 10.84 14.03
CA ASP A 291 49.58 12.20 13.48
C ASP A 291 48.56 12.36 12.34
N ASN A 292 48.42 11.35 11.48
CA ASN A 292 47.60 11.44 10.27
C ASN A 292 46.64 10.24 10.10
N ARG A 293 45.35 10.54 10.17
CA ARG A 293 44.24 9.58 10.00
C ARG A 293 44.20 8.88 8.64
N THR A 294 44.66 9.52 7.57
CA THR A 294 44.63 8.91 6.23
C THR A 294 45.80 7.97 6.00
N HIS A 295 46.77 7.92 6.92
CA HIS A 295 47.99 7.11 6.82
C HIS A 295 48.23 6.35 8.13
N ILE A 296 47.19 5.69 8.66
CA ILE A 296 47.35 4.82 9.83
C ILE A 296 48.10 3.54 9.43
N PRO A 297 48.92 2.96 10.32
CA PRO A 297 49.65 1.73 10.02
C PRO A 297 48.73 0.57 9.64
N GLU A 298 49.23 -0.33 8.81
CA GLU A 298 48.50 -1.54 8.42
C GLU A 298 48.18 -2.42 9.63
N GLY A 299 47.06 -3.17 9.55
CA GLY A 299 46.59 -4.00 10.65
C GLY A 299 45.97 -3.20 11.81
N THR A 300 45.81 -1.89 11.65
CA THR A 300 45.17 -1.01 12.64
C THR A 300 43.82 -0.48 12.16
N ALA A 301 42.99 -0.04 13.10
CA ALA A 301 41.77 0.71 12.80
C ALA A 301 41.69 1.96 13.68
N PRO A 302 41.05 3.04 13.20
CA PRO A 302 40.79 4.20 14.04
C PRO A 302 39.83 3.81 15.17
N ARG A 303 39.94 4.42 16.34
CA ARG A 303 39.03 4.16 17.47
C ARG A 303 37.83 5.11 17.44
N ASP A 304 36.94 4.89 16.46
CA ASP A 304 35.82 5.79 16.15
C ASP A 304 34.46 5.26 16.63
N GLY A 305 34.44 4.11 17.30
CA GLY A 305 33.19 3.42 17.62
C GLY A 305 32.57 2.69 16.42
N GLN A 306 33.36 2.34 15.41
CA GLN A 306 32.88 1.53 14.29
C GLN A 306 32.65 0.07 14.70
N GLU A 307 31.78 -0.58 13.96
CA GLU A 307 31.44 -1.99 14.13
C GLU A 307 32.27 -2.85 13.18
N LEU A 308 32.83 -3.94 13.69
CA LEU A 308 33.74 -4.83 13.00
C LEU A 308 33.23 -6.28 13.06
N SER A 309 33.63 -7.09 12.09
CA SER A 309 33.27 -8.51 12.02
C SER A 309 34.13 -9.36 12.95
N ARG A 310 33.49 -10.20 13.77
CA ARG A 310 34.19 -11.20 14.60
C ARG A 310 34.88 -12.26 13.76
N ALA A 311 34.37 -12.55 12.55
CA ALA A 311 34.98 -13.52 11.65
C ALA A 311 36.27 -12.99 11.00
N LEU A 312 36.34 -11.68 10.73
CA LEU A 312 37.55 -11.05 10.16
C LEU A 312 38.59 -10.73 11.23
N PHE A 313 38.17 -10.49 12.47
CA PHE A 313 39.05 -10.18 13.60
C PHE A 313 38.78 -11.09 14.81
N PRO A 314 38.91 -12.42 14.67
CA PRO A 314 38.57 -13.37 15.74
C PRO A 314 39.48 -13.19 16.96
N ASP A 315 40.77 -12.96 16.73
CA ASP A 315 41.75 -12.75 17.81
C ASP A 315 41.51 -11.42 18.53
N ALA A 316 41.17 -10.36 17.78
CA ALA A 316 40.86 -9.06 18.38
C ALA A 316 39.58 -9.15 19.24
N TRP A 317 38.59 -9.91 18.79
CA TRP A 317 37.37 -10.17 19.55
C TRP A 317 37.65 -11.02 20.81
N ALA A 318 38.43 -12.09 20.70
CA ALA A 318 38.86 -12.90 21.84
C ALA A 318 39.62 -12.06 22.88
N ALA A 319 40.56 -11.23 22.43
CA ALA A 319 41.32 -10.32 23.30
C ALA A 319 40.43 -9.24 23.93
N ALA A 320 39.41 -8.73 23.23
CA ALA A 320 38.50 -7.72 23.78
C ALA A 320 37.65 -8.31 24.91
N GLN A 321 37.15 -9.54 24.74
CA GLN A 321 36.43 -10.27 25.79
C GLN A 321 37.34 -10.53 27.00
N ALA A 322 38.59 -10.95 26.77
CA ALA A 322 39.57 -11.19 27.83
C ALA A 322 39.91 -9.93 28.64
N LYS A 323 39.77 -8.72 28.06
CA LYS A 323 39.96 -7.45 28.78
C LYS A 323 38.83 -7.11 29.76
N GLY A 324 37.69 -7.80 29.71
CA GLY A 324 36.57 -7.59 30.65
C GLY A 324 35.87 -6.22 30.51
N LEU A 325 36.01 -5.57 29.36
CA LEU A 325 35.46 -4.23 29.09
C LEU A 325 34.44 -4.23 27.94
N VAL A 326 33.85 -5.39 27.65
CA VAL A 326 32.77 -5.54 26.66
C VAL A 326 31.44 -5.35 27.36
N ILE A 327 30.58 -4.49 26.81
CA ILE A 327 29.20 -4.26 27.25
C ILE A 327 28.21 -4.61 26.14
N THR A 328 26.91 -4.57 26.45
CA THR A 328 25.87 -4.76 25.42
C THR A 328 25.81 -3.54 24.48
N GLU A 329 25.39 -3.75 23.23
CA GLU A 329 25.20 -2.63 22.29
C GLU A 329 24.14 -1.64 22.79
N ALA A 330 23.09 -2.15 23.45
CA ALA A 330 22.09 -1.30 24.08
C ALA A 330 22.69 -0.38 25.14
N GLU A 331 23.55 -0.89 26.03
CA GLU A 331 24.23 -0.08 27.06
C GLU A 331 25.21 0.93 26.44
N TRP A 332 25.92 0.53 25.38
CA TRP A 332 26.89 1.39 24.70
C TRP A 332 26.22 2.57 24.01
N GLN A 333 25.06 2.33 23.37
CA GLN A 333 24.28 3.39 22.71
C GLN A 333 23.54 4.29 23.71
N ALA A 334 23.04 3.72 24.81
CA ALA A 334 22.26 4.45 25.82
C ALA A 334 23.10 5.44 26.63
N ASP A 335 24.37 5.13 26.89
CA ASP A 335 25.24 5.97 27.71
C ASP A 335 26.52 6.37 26.94
N PRO A 336 26.57 7.61 26.40
CA PRO A 336 27.76 8.13 25.75
C PRO A 336 29.02 8.12 26.61
N LEU A 337 28.90 8.10 27.94
CA LEU A 337 30.05 8.02 28.85
C LEU A 337 30.68 6.63 28.88
N LYS A 338 30.01 5.59 28.37
CA LYS A 338 30.56 4.22 28.30
C LYS A 338 31.27 3.92 26.98
N ARG A 339 31.42 4.90 26.08
CA ARG A 339 31.98 4.69 24.73
C ARG A 339 33.47 4.35 24.69
N MET A 340 34.17 4.42 25.83
CA MET A 340 35.53 3.88 25.98
C MET A 340 35.58 2.36 26.20
N LYS A 341 34.41 1.70 26.27
CA LYS A 341 34.22 0.25 26.28
C LYS A 341 33.97 -0.29 24.88
N TRP A 342 34.19 -1.60 24.72
CA TRP A 342 33.78 -2.33 23.53
C TRP A 342 32.30 -2.67 23.63
N SER A 343 31.62 -2.80 22.49
CA SER A 343 30.29 -3.39 22.46
C SER A 343 30.33 -4.78 21.86
N SER A 344 29.43 -5.64 22.33
CA SER A 344 29.09 -6.93 21.71
C SER A 344 28.47 -6.81 20.31
N GLY A 345 28.26 -5.59 19.78
CA GLY A 345 27.70 -5.36 18.45
C GLY A 345 26.28 -5.92 18.33
N ASN A 346 25.97 -6.60 17.23
CA ASN A 346 24.69 -7.27 17.04
C ASN A 346 24.50 -8.53 17.92
N GLY A 347 25.44 -8.82 18.82
CA GLY A 347 25.42 -9.97 19.73
C GLY A 347 25.99 -11.26 19.14
N THR A 348 26.06 -11.39 17.81
CA THR A 348 26.38 -12.66 17.13
C THR A 348 27.64 -12.56 16.28
N THR A 349 27.62 -11.77 15.21
CA THR A 349 28.65 -11.76 14.16
C THR A 349 29.56 -10.53 14.20
N THR A 350 29.21 -9.51 14.99
CA THR A 350 29.97 -8.25 15.05
C THR A 350 30.36 -7.85 16.47
N PHE A 351 31.25 -6.87 16.57
CA PHE A 351 31.60 -6.19 17.81
C PHE A 351 31.98 -4.73 17.51
N ARG A 352 31.78 -3.81 18.44
CA ARG A 352 32.12 -2.39 18.25
C ARG A 352 33.41 -2.04 18.99
N LEU A 353 34.27 -1.26 18.33
CA LEU A 353 35.41 -0.65 18.99
C LEU A 353 34.98 0.47 19.94
N PRO A 354 35.84 0.86 20.90
CA PRO A 354 35.65 2.09 21.64
C PRO A 354 35.72 3.33 20.73
N ASP A 355 34.98 4.38 21.05
CA ASP A 355 35.01 5.67 20.38
C ASP A 355 35.83 6.69 21.17
N GLU A 356 37.14 6.66 20.97
CA GLU A 356 38.07 7.58 21.62
C GLU A 356 38.28 8.85 20.80
N ASN A 357 38.02 8.80 19.49
CA ASN A 357 38.09 9.97 18.63
C ASN A 357 36.81 10.82 18.66
N GLY A 358 35.77 10.38 19.39
CA GLY A 358 34.50 11.08 19.52
C GLY A 358 33.75 11.20 18.19
N LYS A 359 33.91 10.25 17.27
CA LYS A 359 33.35 10.30 15.92
C LYS A 359 31.97 9.65 15.81
N SER A 360 31.60 8.79 16.74
CA SER A 360 30.27 8.19 16.75
C SER A 360 29.20 9.25 17.03
N PRO A 361 28.04 9.20 16.35
CA PRO A 361 26.93 10.12 16.61
C PRO A 361 26.53 10.16 18.09
N GLY A 362 26.42 11.36 18.66
CA GLY A 362 26.08 11.56 20.08
C GLY A 362 27.25 11.39 21.07
N SER A 363 28.50 11.32 20.59
CA SER A 363 29.67 11.28 21.48
C SER A 363 29.87 12.61 22.20
N VAL A 364 30.37 12.53 23.44
CA VAL A 364 30.55 13.69 24.32
C VAL A 364 31.84 14.49 24.03
N GLY A 365 32.70 13.99 23.14
CA GLY A 365 33.97 14.61 22.75
C GLY A 365 35.06 13.57 22.50
N ALA A 366 36.26 14.03 22.14
CA ALA A 366 37.46 13.19 22.02
C ALA A 366 38.22 13.20 23.37
N PRO A 367 38.14 12.13 24.19
CA PRO A 367 38.66 12.15 25.54
C PRO A 367 40.19 12.17 25.59
N VAL A 368 40.74 12.82 26.61
CA VAL A 368 42.17 12.69 26.99
C VAL A 368 42.28 11.59 28.05
N ARG A 369 43.25 10.68 27.90
CA ARG A 369 43.47 9.62 28.88
C ARG A 369 44.11 10.15 30.17
N ARG A 370 43.68 9.59 31.29
CA ARG A 370 44.27 9.77 32.62
C ARG A 370 44.35 8.44 33.36
N GLY A 371 45.21 8.35 34.37
CA GLY A 371 45.26 7.20 35.26
C GLY A 371 43.99 7.05 36.11
N ASP A 372 43.73 5.84 36.58
CA ASP A 372 42.58 5.44 37.41
C ASP A 372 42.74 5.76 38.91
N GLY A 373 43.85 6.38 39.30
CA GLY A 373 44.16 6.78 40.68
C GLY A 373 43.36 7.99 41.19
N ALA A 374 43.93 8.71 42.16
CA ALA A 374 43.25 9.82 42.85
C ALA A 374 42.61 10.82 41.86
N LYS A 375 41.36 11.23 42.16
CA LYS A 375 40.50 12.11 41.34
C LYS A 375 39.93 11.48 40.05
N SER A 376 40.11 10.17 39.84
CA SER A 376 39.31 9.37 38.90
C SER A 376 37.93 9.05 39.49
N ASN A 377 36.96 8.68 38.65
CA ASN A 377 35.67 8.13 39.11
C ASN A 377 35.78 6.64 39.49
N GLY A 378 36.96 6.03 39.29
CA GLY A 378 37.25 4.64 39.65
C GLY A 378 36.57 3.60 38.78
N VAL A 379 35.94 3.98 37.66
CA VAL A 379 35.22 3.05 36.77
C VAL A 379 35.91 2.96 35.42
N THR A 380 36.62 1.85 35.21
CA THR A 380 37.37 1.59 33.97
C THR A 380 36.46 1.62 32.74
N GLY A 381 36.95 2.27 31.68
CA GLY A 381 36.25 2.39 30.41
C GLY A 381 35.10 3.40 30.41
N THR A 382 35.00 4.28 31.42
CA THR A 382 34.04 5.39 31.41
C THR A 382 34.71 6.74 31.18
N ILE A 383 34.00 7.64 30.52
CA ILE A 383 34.40 9.03 30.29
C ILE A 383 33.93 9.86 31.48
N GLN A 384 34.84 10.64 32.05
CA GLN A 384 34.49 11.70 32.99
C GLN A 384 34.35 13.00 32.20
N MET A 385 33.22 13.69 32.38
CA MET A 385 33.02 15.01 31.78
C MET A 385 34.05 16.01 32.31
N ASP A 386 34.32 17.04 31.51
CA ASP A 386 35.13 18.16 31.95
C ASP A 386 34.50 18.83 33.18
N ALA A 387 35.35 19.24 34.11
CA ALA A 387 34.93 19.88 35.36
C ALA A 387 35.80 21.09 35.60
N PHE A 388 35.18 22.25 35.74
CA PHE A 388 35.84 23.46 36.20
C PHE A 388 35.68 23.57 37.72
N GLN A 389 36.80 23.60 38.45
CA GLN A 389 36.76 23.64 39.91
C GLN A 389 36.18 24.97 40.41
N GLY A 390 35.58 24.91 41.60
CA GLY A 390 35.16 26.11 42.32
C GLY A 390 36.35 27.05 42.51
N HIS A 391 36.19 28.27 42.05
CA HIS A 391 37.20 29.33 42.14
C HIS A 391 36.47 30.63 42.49
N ALA A 392 37.16 31.51 43.21
CA ALA A 392 36.66 32.83 43.54
C ALA A 392 37.48 33.87 42.77
N ILE A 393 36.80 34.76 42.05
CA ILE A 393 37.43 35.90 41.40
C ILE A 393 37.14 37.13 42.27
N GLY A 394 38.17 37.70 42.88
CA GLY A 394 38.06 38.93 43.63
C GLY A 394 37.98 40.13 42.69
N LEU A 395 36.97 40.98 42.86
CA LEU A 395 36.87 42.26 42.15
C LEU A 395 37.52 43.35 43.01
N SER A 396 38.45 44.12 42.45
CA SER A 396 39.04 45.26 43.17
C SER A 396 38.07 46.44 43.17
N GLY A 397 37.55 46.80 44.34
CA GLY A 397 36.65 47.95 44.56
C GLY A 397 35.41 47.61 45.38
N THR A 398 34.99 48.53 46.25
CA THR A 398 33.81 48.39 47.12
C THR A 398 32.52 48.35 46.28
N ARG A 399 32.01 47.16 45.97
CA ARG A 399 30.65 46.98 45.44
C ARG A 399 29.84 46.06 46.35
N ASN A 400 28.60 46.47 46.60
CA ASN A 400 27.65 45.85 47.52
C ASN A 400 27.47 44.34 47.24
N SER A 401 27.44 43.56 48.31
CA SER A 401 27.28 42.10 48.30
C SER A 401 26.05 41.66 47.48
N GLY A 402 26.25 40.88 46.42
CA GLY A 402 25.15 40.20 45.70
C GLY A 402 25.18 40.17 44.17
N VAL A 403 26.25 40.64 43.51
CA VAL A 403 26.35 40.66 42.04
C VAL A 403 27.13 39.45 41.51
N PHE A 404 26.51 38.61 40.68
CA PHE A 404 27.17 37.51 39.97
C PHE A 404 27.41 37.88 38.51
N ALA A 405 28.67 37.95 38.09
CA ALA A 405 29.03 38.08 36.67
C ALA A 405 29.22 36.69 36.05
N TYR A 406 28.68 36.45 34.86
CA TYR A 406 28.86 35.22 34.11
C TYR A 406 29.44 35.54 32.73
N VAL A 407 30.38 34.72 32.26
CA VAL A 407 30.99 34.87 30.93
C VAL A 407 30.34 33.86 29.98
N GLY A 408 29.62 34.36 28.97
CA GLY A 408 28.98 33.57 27.94
C GLY A 408 29.90 33.21 26.78
N THR A 409 29.45 32.28 25.94
CA THR A 409 30.14 31.82 24.74
C THR A 409 30.51 33.02 23.85
N GLY A 410 31.80 33.15 23.49
CA GLY A 410 32.31 34.28 22.69
C GLY A 410 32.85 35.47 23.49
N GLY A 411 32.94 35.37 24.81
CA GLY A 411 33.61 36.38 25.66
C GLY A 411 32.71 37.52 26.13
N THR A 412 31.40 37.39 25.93
CA THR A 412 30.39 38.33 26.44
C THR A 412 30.23 38.13 27.95
N VAL A 413 30.40 39.18 28.76
CA VAL A 413 30.14 39.08 30.20
C VAL A 413 28.76 39.66 30.51
N GLY A 414 27.87 38.84 31.07
CA GLY A 414 26.57 39.23 31.58
C GLY A 414 26.64 39.45 33.09
N VAL A 415 25.79 40.34 33.61
CA VAL A 415 25.63 40.59 35.04
C VAL A 415 24.23 40.10 35.44
N ASN A 416 24.14 39.20 36.42
CA ASN A 416 22.87 38.86 37.05
C ASN A 416 22.76 39.63 38.37
N THR A 417 21.93 40.67 38.39
CA THR A 417 21.66 41.45 39.59
C THR A 417 20.55 40.78 40.39
N ILE A 418 20.81 40.42 41.66
CA ILE A 418 19.71 40.21 42.62
C ILE A 418 19.02 41.56 42.78
N ALA A 419 17.70 41.55 42.61
CA ALA A 419 16.87 42.73 42.43
C ALA A 419 17.27 43.93 43.31
N ASN A 420 17.21 45.11 42.66
CA ASN A 420 17.14 46.45 43.27
C ASN A 420 18.47 47.20 43.44
N THR A 421 18.96 47.79 42.34
CA THR A 421 19.32 49.22 42.20
C THR A 421 19.92 49.44 40.80
N SER A 422 19.72 50.63 40.24
CA SER A 422 20.05 51.05 38.87
C SER A 422 21.22 50.31 38.23
N ALA A 423 20.94 49.62 37.12
CA ALA A 423 21.94 48.92 36.32
C ALA A 423 23.08 49.88 35.95
N VAL A 424 24.22 49.73 36.63
CA VAL A 424 25.47 50.27 36.13
C VAL A 424 25.79 49.45 34.89
N THR A 425 25.61 50.02 33.70
CA THR A 425 26.07 49.46 32.43
C THR A 425 27.59 49.59 32.34
N GLU A 426 28.31 49.00 33.30
CA GLU A 426 29.72 48.75 33.12
C GLU A 426 29.83 47.55 32.20
N ASN A 427 30.27 47.78 30.96
CA ASN A 427 30.73 46.70 30.08
C ASN A 427 31.86 45.98 30.81
N LEU A 428 31.53 44.90 31.55
CA LEU A 428 32.51 43.90 31.90
C LEU A 428 32.95 43.29 30.57
N VAL A 429 34.12 43.70 30.13
CA VAL A 429 34.80 43.09 28.98
C VAL A 429 35.90 42.23 29.58
N LEU A 430 36.15 41.05 29.01
CA LEU A 430 37.38 40.32 29.30
C LEU A 430 38.55 41.25 28.97
N LYS A 431 39.35 41.61 29.98
CA LYS A 431 40.49 42.51 29.80
C LYS A 431 41.78 41.72 29.79
N ASP A 432 42.73 42.22 29.03
CA ASP A 432 44.12 41.81 29.11
C ASP A 432 44.67 42.14 30.50
N ASP A 433 45.30 41.15 31.16
CA ASP A 433 45.94 41.31 32.47
C ASP A 433 47.37 41.90 32.37
N GLY A 434 47.83 42.18 31.15
CA GLY A 434 49.17 42.69 30.84
C GLY A 434 50.30 41.66 30.96
N THR A 435 49.99 40.41 31.32
CA THR A 435 50.98 39.33 31.54
C THR A 435 50.66 38.08 30.71
N ASN A 436 49.43 37.58 30.78
CA ASN A 436 48.93 36.38 30.12
C ASN A 436 47.93 36.69 28.98
N GLY A 437 47.60 37.97 28.76
CA GLY A 437 46.71 38.41 27.71
C GLY A 437 45.24 38.43 28.11
N THR A 438 44.35 38.67 27.15
CA THR A 438 42.90 38.51 27.36
C THR A 438 42.54 37.02 27.52
N PRO A 439 41.71 36.64 28.50
CA PRO A 439 41.30 35.24 28.70
C PRO A 439 40.72 34.59 27.43
N ARG A 440 41.24 33.41 27.08
CA ARG A 440 40.73 32.57 25.99
C ARG A 440 39.49 31.83 26.47
N VAL A 441 38.37 32.01 25.78
CA VAL A 441 37.10 31.33 26.09
C VAL A 441 36.60 30.51 24.90
N ALA A 442 36.02 29.36 25.18
CA ALA A 442 35.41 28.47 24.20
C ALA A 442 34.20 27.75 24.84
N ALA A 443 33.40 27.06 24.02
CA ALA A 443 32.27 26.26 24.51
C ALA A 443 32.71 25.03 25.33
N GLU A 444 33.98 24.64 25.25
CA GLU A 444 34.58 23.51 25.94
C GLU A 444 35.85 23.97 26.66
N THR A 445 36.02 23.55 27.91
CA THR A 445 37.28 23.78 28.64
C THR A 445 38.29 22.75 28.20
N ARG A 446 39.35 23.19 27.51
CA ARG A 446 40.41 22.30 27.03
C ARG A 446 41.80 22.88 27.29
N MET A 447 42.73 21.99 27.59
CA MET A 447 44.15 22.31 27.57
C MET A 447 44.63 22.53 26.13
N LEU A 448 45.81 23.13 25.96
CA LEU A 448 46.49 23.13 24.66
C LEU A 448 46.63 21.69 24.15
N ASN A 449 46.23 21.44 22.90
CA ASN A 449 46.19 20.11 22.32
C ASN A 449 46.54 20.13 20.81
N SER A 450 46.85 18.96 20.27
CA SER A 450 47.01 18.67 18.84
C SER A 450 45.89 17.75 18.36
N THR A 451 45.50 17.86 17.09
CA THR A 451 44.49 16.98 16.46
C THR A 451 45.19 15.86 15.69
N GLY A 452 44.82 14.62 16.00
CA GLY A 452 45.29 13.41 15.32
C GLY A 452 44.26 12.31 15.43
N CYS A 453 44.68 11.04 15.39
CA CYS A 453 43.78 9.89 15.42
C CYS A 453 44.25 8.84 16.41
N TYR A 454 43.43 8.48 17.38
CA TYR A 454 43.64 7.25 18.13
C TYR A 454 43.35 6.04 17.24
N VAL A 455 44.28 5.10 17.23
CA VAL A 455 44.20 3.84 16.49
C VAL A 455 44.37 2.66 17.44
N ILE A 456 44.00 1.47 16.97
CA ILE A 456 44.14 0.22 17.71
C ILE A 456 44.64 -0.89 16.78
N LEU A 457 45.58 -1.70 17.27
CA LEU A 457 46.08 -2.87 16.55
C LEU A 457 45.05 -4.00 16.59
N LEU A 458 44.61 -4.44 15.42
CA LEU A 458 43.62 -5.51 15.24
C LEU A 458 44.20 -6.78 14.63
N ALA A 459 45.34 -6.69 13.95
CA ALA A 459 46.05 -7.84 13.37
C ALA A 459 47.56 -7.55 13.27
N GLY A 460 48.39 -8.58 13.48
CA GLY A 460 49.86 -8.45 13.49
C GLY A 460 50.53 -8.60 12.11
N THR A 461 49.79 -8.96 11.07
CA THR A 461 50.24 -9.04 9.68
C THR A 461 49.13 -8.55 8.76
N ALA A 462 49.48 -7.77 7.74
CA ALA A 462 48.54 -7.19 6.77
C ALA A 462 47.56 -8.21 6.20
N PHE A 463 46.32 -7.79 5.95
CA PHE A 463 45.41 -8.54 5.09
C PHE A 463 46.07 -8.67 3.72
N ASN A 464 46.43 -9.89 3.31
CA ASN A 464 47.06 -10.15 2.01
C ASN A 464 46.26 -9.49 0.88
N GLU A 465 46.95 -8.78 -0.02
CA GLU A 465 46.47 -7.95 -1.15
C GLU A 465 45.69 -8.70 -2.25
N GLY A 466 44.94 -9.76 -1.93
CA GLY A 466 44.19 -10.57 -2.90
C GLY A 466 42.79 -11.01 -2.46
N GLN A 467 42.33 -10.65 -1.26
CA GLN A 467 40.95 -10.92 -0.86
C GLN A 467 40.07 -9.74 -1.22
N ILE A 468 39.12 -9.97 -2.13
CA ILE A 468 37.97 -9.09 -2.39
C ILE A 468 37.49 -8.53 -1.05
N ASN A 469 37.42 -7.21 -0.97
CA ASN A 469 37.03 -6.49 0.23
C ASN A 469 35.62 -6.92 0.64
N ALA A 470 35.51 -7.91 1.52
CA ALA A 470 34.25 -8.48 1.96
C ALA A 470 33.34 -7.41 2.59
N LEU A 471 33.92 -6.30 3.05
CA LEU A 471 33.21 -5.13 3.54
C LEU A 471 32.55 -4.33 2.40
N GLU A 472 33.19 -4.22 1.23
CA GLU A 472 32.60 -3.59 0.05
C GLU A 472 31.44 -4.44 -0.50
N LEU A 473 31.64 -5.76 -0.62
CA LEU A 473 30.57 -6.68 -1.02
C LEU A 473 29.42 -6.72 0.01
N ALA A 474 29.72 -6.72 1.31
CA ALA A 474 28.70 -6.65 2.35
C ALA A 474 27.94 -5.31 2.33
N THR A 475 28.62 -4.21 2.01
CA THR A 475 28.00 -2.90 1.83
C THR A 475 27.10 -2.88 0.60
N GLU A 476 27.53 -3.48 -0.51
CA GLU A 476 26.71 -3.62 -1.71
C GLU A 476 25.51 -4.55 -1.50
N ILE A 477 25.66 -5.66 -0.76
CA ILE A 477 24.54 -6.55 -0.40
C ILE A 477 23.57 -5.83 0.53
N ALA A 478 24.05 -5.10 1.52
CA ALA A 478 23.19 -4.31 2.41
C ALA A 478 22.43 -3.22 1.64
N LEU A 479 23.09 -2.57 0.68
CA LEU A 479 22.45 -1.62 -0.23
C LEU A 479 21.43 -2.30 -1.14
N LEU A 480 21.73 -3.50 -1.64
CA LEU A 480 20.82 -4.28 -2.48
C LEU A 480 19.59 -4.74 -1.70
N SER A 481 19.76 -5.20 -0.46
CA SER A 481 18.67 -5.52 0.47
C SER A 481 17.83 -4.30 0.79
N SER A 482 18.44 -3.13 1.05
CA SER A 482 17.71 -1.88 1.27
C SER A 482 16.88 -1.47 0.04
N ARG A 483 17.45 -1.62 -1.17
CA ARG A 483 16.73 -1.39 -2.43
C ARG A 483 15.62 -2.42 -2.64
N MET A 484 15.83 -3.68 -2.26
CA MET A 484 14.80 -4.73 -2.31
C MET A 484 13.63 -4.37 -1.39
N THR A 485 13.89 -3.98 -0.14
CA THR A 485 12.85 -3.54 0.80
C THR A 485 12.11 -2.30 0.29
N THR A 486 12.81 -1.38 -0.37
CA THR A 486 12.20 -0.19 -0.98
C THR A 486 11.31 -0.57 -2.17
N VAL A 487 11.76 -1.49 -3.04
CA VAL A 487 10.96 -1.99 -4.17
C VAL A 487 9.77 -2.81 -3.69
N GLU A 488 9.92 -3.62 -2.64
CA GLU A 488 8.81 -4.36 -2.01
C GLU A 488 7.82 -3.41 -1.32
N SER A 489 8.32 -2.31 -0.73
CA SER A 489 7.51 -1.23 -0.17
C SER A 489 6.77 -0.46 -1.26
N ASP A 490 7.38 -0.20 -2.41
CA ASP A 490 6.78 0.49 -3.55
C ASP A 490 5.95 -0.43 -4.45
N ALA A 491 6.06 -1.75 -4.31
CA ALA A 491 5.25 -2.70 -5.05
C ALA A 491 3.78 -2.54 -4.65
N PHE A 492 2.93 -2.27 -5.64
CA PHE A 492 1.48 -2.25 -5.46
C PHE A 492 0.96 -3.67 -5.26
N THR A 493 1.05 -4.16 -4.03
CA THR A 493 0.55 -5.49 -3.68
C THR A 493 -0.98 -5.51 -3.73
N ALA A 494 -1.56 -6.66 -4.08
CA ALA A 494 -3.01 -6.89 -4.07
C ALA A 494 -3.63 -6.53 -2.70
N SER A 495 -2.87 -6.73 -1.61
CA SER A 495 -3.27 -6.34 -0.25
C SER A 495 -3.41 -4.83 -0.08
N LYS A 496 -2.49 -4.02 -0.61
CA LYS A 496 -2.59 -2.55 -0.56
C LYS A 496 -3.79 -2.02 -1.34
N VAL A 497 -4.11 -2.62 -2.48
CA VAL A 497 -5.30 -2.28 -3.28
C VAL A 497 -6.61 -2.62 -2.55
N ALA A 498 -6.67 -3.79 -1.91
CA ALA A 498 -7.84 -4.23 -1.16
C ALA A 498 -8.07 -3.39 0.10
N ASN A 499 -7.00 -3.02 0.82
CA ASN A 499 -7.07 -2.36 2.12
C ASN A 499 -7.09 -0.82 2.05
N THR A 500 -7.02 -0.22 0.86
CA THR A 500 -7.13 1.25 0.74
C THR A 500 -8.55 1.69 1.08
N PRO A 501 -8.74 2.52 2.14
CA PRO A 501 -10.06 2.86 2.65
C PRO A 501 -10.85 3.72 1.66
N TRP A 502 -12.17 3.51 1.65
CA TRP A 502 -13.12 4.37 0.95
C TRP A 502 -13.49 5.56 1.83
N THR A 503 -13.55 6.75 1.23
CA THR A 503 -13.92 7.99 1.92
C THR A 503 -15.29 8.46 1.43
N ASN A 504 -16.15 8.92 2.34
CA ASN A 504 -17.48 9.45 1.98
C ASN A 504 -17.38 10.76 1.20
N LEU A 505 -18.24 10.93 0.20
CA LEU A 505 -18.40 12.19 -0.53
C LEU A 505 -19.17 13.21 0.30
N THR A 506 -18.69 14.45 0.33
CA THR A 506 -19.43 15.58 0.90
C THR A 506 -20.34 16.15 -0.17
N LEU A 507 -21.63 15.81 -0.10
CA LEU A 507 -22.62 16.21 -1.09
C LEU A 507 -23.13 17.64 -0.86
N LEU A 508 -23.39 18.35 -1.96
CA LEU A 508 -23.89 19.72 -2.01
C LEU A 508 -25.27 19.75 -2.69
N SER A 509 -25.90 20.92 -2.77
CA SER A 509 -27.09 21.15 -3.59
C SER A 509 -28.28 20.20 -3.34
N GLY A 510 -28.43 19.73 -2.09
CA GLY A 510 -29.52 18.84 -1.66
C GLY A 510 -29.37 17.37 -2.09
N TRP A 511 -28.26 17.00 -2.74
CA TRP A 511 -28.00 15.61 -3.11
C TRP A 511 -27.85 14.73 -1.86
N THR A 512 -28.52 13.59 -1.88
CA THR A 512 -28.44 12.56 -0.82
C THR A 512 -28.08 11.21 -1.43
N VAL A 513 -27.38 10.36 -0.68
CA VAL A 513 -27.06 9.00 -1.13
C VAL A 513 -28.34 8.16 -1.14
N TYR A 514 -28.55 7.36 -2.18
CA TYR A 514 -29.70 6.45 -2.27
C TYR A 514 -29.58 5.34 -1.20
N PRO A 515 -30.66 4.97 -0.47
CA PRO A 515 -30.57 4.22 0.80
C PRO A 515 -29.86 2.85 0.74
N THR A 516 -29.86 2.18 -0.42
CA THR A 516 -29.24 0.86 -0.62
C THR A 516 -27.85 0.93 -1.27
N THR A 517 -27.28 2.13 -1.40
CA THR A 517 -26.03 2.38 -2.13
C THR A 517 -25.06 3.21 -1.30
N ARG A 518 -23.85 3.41 -1.82
CA ARG A 518 -22.80 4.24 -1.22
C ARG A 518 -22.51 5.47 -2.06
N GLY A 519 -21.94 6.49 -1.43
CA GLY A 519 -21.42 7.72 -2.06
C GLY A 519 -20.00 7.96 -1.60
N VAL A 520 -19.04 7.27 -2.21
CA VAL A 520 -17.65 7.20 -1.75
C VAL A 520 -16.65 7.39 -2.88
N TYR A 521 -15.42 7.73 -2.52
CA TYR A 521 -14.27 7.79 -3.42
C TYR A 521 -13.01 7.23 -2.76
N ARG A 522 -12.04 6.82 -3.57
CA ARG A 522 -10.69 6.45 -3.12
C ARG A 522 -9.67 6.65 -4.23
N LYS A 523 -8.38 6.69 -3.88
CA LYS A 523 -7.26 6.76 -4.82
C LYS A 523 -6.42 5.50 -4.72
N VAL A 524 -6.30 4.78 -5.83
CA VAL A 524 -5.54 3.53 -5.92
C VAL A 524 -4.83 3.49 -7.27
N LEU A 525 -3.52 3.17 -7.29
CA LEU A 525 -2.71 3.10 -8.53
C LEU A 525 -2.71 4.39 -9.37
N GLY A 526 -2.77 5.56 -8.74
CA GLY A 526 -2.83 6.84 -9.47
C GLY A 526 -4.19 7.14 -10.12
N HIS A 527 -5.16 6.24 -9.99
CA HIS A 527 -6.55 6.44 -10.39
C HIS A 527 -7.42 6.82 -9.20
N VAL A 528 -8.35 7.73 -9.41
CA VAL A 528 -9.45 8.00 -8.48
C VAL A 528 -10.66 7.19 -8.91
N TYR A 529 -11.21 6.42 -7.99
CA TYR A 529 -12.44 5.66 -8.16
C TYR A 529 -13.56 6.37 -7.43
N ILE A 530 -14.71 6.53 -8.07
CA ILE A 530 -15.92 7.12 -7.48
C ILE A 530 -17.07 6.15 -7.65
N GLU A 531 -17.76 5.89 -6.55
CA GLU A 531 -18.99 5.09 -6.52
C GLU A 531 -20.05 5.84 -5.73
N ALA A 532 -21.04 6.36 -6.45
CA ALA A 532 -22.10 7.17 -5.87
C ALA A 532 -23.42 6.98 -6.59
N THR A 533 -24.47 6.54 -5.90
CA THR A 533 -25.85 6.70 -6.39
C THR A 533 -26.57 7.73 -5.55
N LEU A 534 -27.05 8.79 -6.19
CA LEU A 534 -27.53 10.01 -5.55
C LEU A 534 -28.95 10.35 -6.00
N GLN A 535 -29.75 10.91 -5.10
CA GLN A 535 -31.13 11.32 -5.33
C GLN A 535 -31.46 12.66 -4.66
N ASN A 536 -32.64 13.20 -4.97
CA ASN A 536 -33.21 14.42 -4.36
C ASN A 536 -32.39 15.71 -4.52
N GLY A 537 -31.41 15.72 -5.43
CA GLY A 537 -30.64 16.92 -5.72
C GLY A 537 -31.46 17.98 -6.47
N ALA A 538 -31.22 19.24 -6.12
CA ALA A 538 -31.70 20.36 -6.91
C ALA A 538 -30.91 20.41 -8.21
N TYR A 539 -31.59 20.21 -9.35
CA TYR A 539 -30.94 20.22 -10.66
C TYR A 539 -31.10 21.57 -11.37
N ILE A 540 -29.96 22.24 -11.56
CA ILE A 540 -29.74 23.31 -12.53
C ILE A 540 -28.51 22.89 -13.35
N ASP A 541 -28.54 23.05 -14.68
CA ASP A 541 -27.40 22.68 -15.52
C ASP A 541 -26.10 23.35 -15.03
N GLY A 542 -25.04 22.57 -14.84
CA GLY A 542 -23.78 23.01 -14.24
C GLY A 542 -23.74 23.03 -12.69
N SER A 543 -24.78 22.56 -12.00
CA SER A 543 -24.78 22.44 -10.53
C SER A 543 -23.68 21.51 -10.02
N VAL A 544 -23.02 21.91 -8.93
CA VAL A 544 -21.98 21.13 -8.26
C VAL A 544 -22.62 20.10 -7.33
N ILE A 545 -22.29 18.83 -7.54
CA ILE A 545 -22.69 17.70 -6.69
C ILE A 545 -21.79 17.62 -5.46
N THR A 546 -20.49 17.77 -5.66
CA THR A 546 -19.45 17.65 -4.64
C THR A 546 -18.14 18.25 -5.16
N THR A 547 -17.18 18.47 -4.26
CA THR A 547 -15.84 18.98 -4.58
C THR A 547 -14.79 18.05 -4.00
N LEU A 548 -13.93 17.50 -4.85
CA LEU A 548 -12.83 16.63 -4.44
C LEU A 548 -11.70 17.43 -3.76
N PRO A 549 -11.08 16.88 -2.70
CA PRO A 549 -9.95 17.51 -2.02
C PRO A 549 -8.68 17.53 -2.88
N LEU A 550 -7.74 18.40 -2.50
CA LEU A 550 -6.41 18.47 -3.14
C LEU A 550 -5.72 17.10 -3.07
N GLY A 551 -5.17 16.64 -4.20
CA GLY A 551 -4.58 15.30 -4.36
C GLY A 551 -5.47 14.25 -5.04
N TYR A 552 -6.76 14.56 -5.23
CA TYR A 552 -7.76 13.74 -5.93
C TYR A 552 -8.34 14.43 -7.19
N ARG A 553 -7.79 15.58 -7.57
CA ARG A 553 -8.27 16.41 -8.68
C ARG A 553 -7.53 16.05 -9.97
N PRO A 554 -8.23 15.89 -11.11
CA PRO A 554 -7.56 15.62 -12.39
C PRO A 554 -6.83 16.86 -12.92
N SER A 555 -5.85 16.65 -13.79
CA SER A 555 -5.10 17.71 -14.48
C SER A 555 -5.93 18.43 -15.56
N PHE A 556 -6.93 17.73 -16.13
CA PHE A 556 -7.87 18.22 -17.14
C PHE A 556 -9.31 17.82 -16.78
N ALA A 557 -10.29 18.44 -17.45
CA ALA A 557 -11.69 18.11 -17.22
C ALA A 557 -12.02 16.70 -17.72
N VAL A 558 -12.56 15.85 -16.84
CA VAL A 558 -12.96 14.48 -17.15
C VAL A 558 -14.47 14.42 -17.28
N VAL A 559 -14.95 14.04 -18.46
CA VAL A 559 -16.38 13.91 -18.75
C VAL A 559 -16.77 12.44 -18.68
N CYS A 560 -17.72 12.12 -17.79
CA CYS A 560 -18.22 10.77 -17.58
C CYS A 560 -19.72 10.71 -17.86
N VAL A 561 -20.15 9.82 -18.75
CA VAL A 561 -21.56 9.50 -18.94
C VAL A 561 -22.02 8.67 -17.73
N VAL A 562 -23.20 8.99 -17.18
CA VAL A 562 -23.70 8.34 -15.97
C VAL A 562 -25.17 7.96 -16.16
N ALA A 563 -25.63 6.95 -15.42
CA ALA A 563 -27.00 6.49 -15.53
C ALA A 563 -27.95 7.43 -14.76
N GLY A 564 -29.02 7.88 -15.42
CA GLY A 564 -30.03 8.75 -14.84
C GLY A 564 -31.06 9.21 -15.87
N ALA A 565 -32.18 9.76 -15.41
CA ALA A 565 -33.23 10.26 -16.30
C ALA A 565 -32.75 11.50 -17.09
N ALA A 566 -32.78 11.41 -18.42
CA ALA A 566 -32.32 12.45 -19.33
C ALA A 566 -33.38 13.54 -19.54
N GLY A 567 -32.94 14.79 -19.65
CA GLY A 567 -33.79 15.90 -20.09
C GLY A 567 -34.08 15.88 -21.58
N ALA A 568 -35.06 16.65 -22.04
CA ALA A 568 -35.47 16.76 -23.44
C ALA A 568 -34.43 17.44 -24.38
N ASN A 569 -33.26 17.82 -23.85
CA ASN A 569 -32.19 18.46 -24.61
C ASN A 569 -31.26 17.41 -25.23
N ALA A 570 -30.66 17.70 -26.38
CA ALA A 570 -29.84 16.80 -27.21
C ALA A 570 -28.48 16.36 -26.60
N ILE A 571 -28.36 16.29 -25.28
CA ILE A 571 -27.11 16.00 -24.56
C ILE A 571 -27.35 14.81 -23.62
N SER A 572 -26.53 13.76 -23.76
CA SER A 572 -26.57 12.60 -22.86
C SER A 572 -26.26 13.01 -21.40
N PRO A 573 -26.96 12.43 -20.40
CA PRO A 573 -26.69 12.69 -18.99
C PRO A 573 -25.25 12.38 -18.62
N ARG A 574 -24.54 13.36 -18.05
CA ARG A 574 -23.12 13.26 -17.74
C ARG A 574 -22.74 14.08 -16.54
N VAL A 575 -21.64 13.69 -15.92
CA VAL A 575 -20.94 14.51 -14.94
C VAL A 575 -19.57 14.90 -15.46
N THR A 576 -19.14 16.10 -15.13
CA THR A 576 -17.80 16.59 -15.46
C THR A 576 -17.03 16.86 -14.18
N VAL A 577 -15.90 16.18 -14.01
CA VAL A 577 -14.93 16.43 -12.94
C VAL A 577 -13.94 17.46 -13.46
N ASN A 578 -13.96 18.66 -12.90
CA ASN A 578 -13.08 19.75 -13.33
C ASN A 578 -11.75 19.73 -12.57
N PRO A 579 -10.69 20.38 -13.10
CA PRO A 579 -9.39 20.48 -12.42
C PRO A 579 -9.44 21.19 -11.05
N ASP A 580 -10.45 22.03 -10.82
CA ASP A 580 -10.71 22.65 -9.53
C ASP A 580 -11.30 21.67 -8.49
N GLY A 581 -11.58 20.43 -8.90
CA GLY A 581 -12.14 19.35 -8.08
C GLY A 581 -13.67 19.31 -8.08
N THR A 582 -14.36 20.27 -8.71
CA THR A 582 -15.82 20.30 -8.74
C THR A 582 -16.39 19.24 -9.69
N ILE A 583 -17.37 18.48 -9.21
CA ILE A 583 -18.14 17.54 -10.03
C ILE A 583 -19.46 18.19 -10.40
N LYS A 584 -19.66 18.48 -11.67
CA LYS A 584 -20.83 19.20 -12.19
C LYS A 584 -21.74 18.29 -13.01
N THR A 585 -23.06 18.42 -12.85
CA THR A 585 -24.07 17.72 -13.64
C THR A 585 -24.38 18.43 -14.96
N ALA A 586 -24.65 17.67 -16.02
CA ALA A 586 -25.29 18.16 -17.24
C ALA A 586 -26.23 17.10 -17.85
N GLY A 587 -27.35 17.55 -18.43
CA GLY A 587 -28.30 16.71 -19.17
C GLY A 587 -29.34 15.92 -18.35
N PHE A 588 -29.55 16.24 -17.07
CA PHE A 588 -30.56 15.56 -16.23
C PHE A 588 -31.89 16.32 -16.16
N ILE A 589 -32.94 15.64 -15.68
CA ILE A 589 -34.17 16.30 -15.21
C ILE A 589 -34.15 16.49 -13.69
N SER A 590 -34.92 17.46 -13.20
CA SER A 590 -35.12 17.64 -11.76
C SER A 590 -35.71 16.39 -11.11
N GLY A 591 -35.17 15.99 -9.95
CA GLY A 591 -35.60 14.79 -9.22
C GLY A 591 -35.04 13.46 -9.76
N ALA A 592 -34.16 13.48 -10.77
CA ALA A 592 -33.52 12.26 -11.27
C ALA A 592 -32.63 11.60 -10.21
N THR A 593 -32.66 10.26 -10.13
CA THR A 593 -31.62 9.48 -9.45
C THR A 593 -30.45 9.29 -10.41
N ILE A 594 -29.23 9.55 -9.93
CA ILE A 594 -28.00 9.49 -10.73
C ILE A 594 -27.06 8.44 -10.13
N SER A 595 -26.60 7.49 -10.95
CA SER A 595 -25.57 6.51 -10.57
C SER A 595 -24.26 6.78 -11.28
N MET A 596 -23.24 7.10 -10.49
CA MET A 596 -21.87 7.40 -10.88
C MET A 596 -20.95 6.25 -10.44
N LEU A 597 -20.52 5.43 -11.39
CA LEU A 597 -19.47 4.43 -11.18
C LEU A 597 -18.42 4.62 -12.27
N PHE A 598 -17.34 5.30 -11.93
CA PHE A 598 -16.25 5.55 -12.88
C PHE A 598 -14.93 5.78 -12.15
N ASN A 599 -13.85 5.67 -12.91
CA ASN A 599 -12.52 6.02 -12.46
C ASN A 599 -11.82 6.92 -13.47
N PHE A 600 -10.86 7.72 -12.99
CA PHE A 600 -10.05 8.57 -13.86
C PHE A 600 -8.62 8.68 -13.35
N SER A 601 -7.69 8.93 -14.28
CA SER A 601 -6.27 9.16 -14.00
C SER A 601 -6.06 10.55 -13.40
N LEU A 602 -5.10 10.68 -12.48
CA LEU A 602 -4.61 11.98 -12.00
C LEU A 602 -3.49 12.57 -12.87
N GLN A 603 -2.93 11.76 -13.77
CA GLN A 603 -1.98 12.20 -14.80
C GLN A 603 -2.73 12.68 -16.03
#